data_AF-A0A7V0YDV6-F1
#
_entry.id   AF-A0A7V0YDV6-F1
#
_cell.length_a   1.000
_cell.length_b   1.000
_cell.length_c   1.000
_cell.angle_alpha   90.00
_cell.angle_beta   90.00
_cell.angle_gamma   90.00
#
_symmetry.space_group_name_H-M   'P 1'
#
loop_
_entity.id
_entity.type
_entity.pdbx_description
1 polymer ?
#
loop_
_entity_poly.entity_id
_entity_poly.type
_entity_poly.pdbx_seq_one_letter_code
_entity_poly.pdbx_strand_id
1 'polypeptide(L)'
;MGTSLSKKLARFKPGLLYAGVDLALDSNVIKVKDERAKLLASLEFPHTRAGYDHFHRWMQALVERHRATGFVVGMEPTNYFWTLLATDLERRQVGYVLVNPYTVRKHREGDQLDRSRDDARDASMITDLLREGKYTETRLLHGGYANLRQYATLHYRLERDIAREKTLVRNIAGQLFPELSSVFKDLCCASAVALLKNHAAATRIKDMTEEDLIAAVRADLAGKRLAVSKLRRIHKLAATSVGVQDGVEALQLALRLHLETLRTLQTQELVVRQAMLKAFEALPEARYLQSLSGLGSLTGAMILAEIGDPSRYKHGHQLIKLAGTQPTPDASGRKRRGQTPFSRKGRSRLRTILYFACLRLIQVDDAFARLYQHYQQRDKNPLTKMQALGVLMNKLLLVLWSLMRHSKDYDPARVYSA
;
A
#
# COMPACT_ATOMS: atom_id res chain seq x y z
N MET A 1 -15.47 22.94 -22.12
CA MET A 1 -15.20 21.60 -21.54
C MET A 1 -15.68 21.59 -20.10
N GLY A 2 -16.74 20.85 -19.76
CA GLY A 2 -17.28 20.82 -18.39
C GLY A 2 -16.19 20.44 -17.38
N THR A 3 -16.19 21.11 -16.23
CA THR A 3 -15.27 20.79 -15.12
C THR A 3 -15.42 19.31 -14.72
N SER A 4 -14.40 18.73 -14.08
CA SER A 4 -14.51 17.36 -13.52
C SER A 4 -15.75 17.20 -12.63
N LEU A 5 -16.25 18.29 -12.04
CA LEU A 5 -17.45 18.33 -11.23
C LEU A 5 -18.72 18.26 -12.08
N SER A 6 -18.82 19.06 -13.16
CA SER A 6 -19.97 19.01 -14.08
C SER A 6 -20.16 17.61 -14.67
N LYS A 7 -19.07 16.89 -15.00
CA LYS A 7 -19.15 15.50 -15.48
C LYS A 7 -19.60 14.50 -14.41
N LYS A 8 -19.24 14.73 -13.14
CA LYS A 8 -19.66 13.88 -12.01
C LYS A 8 -21.12 14.12 -11.62
N LEU A 9 -21.55 15.36 -11.64
CA LEU A 9 -22.95 15.73 -11.37
C LEU A 9 -23.87 15.26 -12.51
N ALA A 10 -23.45 15.42 -13.77
CA ALA A 10 -24.22 14.96 -14.93
C ALA A 10 -24.30 13.41 -15.07
N ARG A 11 -23.57 12.65 -14.25
CA ARG A 11 -23.60 11.17 -14.29
C ARG A 11 -24.87 10.61 -13.65
N PHE A 12 -25.42 11.29 -12.67
CA PHE A 12 -26.64 10.88 -12.00
C PHE A 12 -27.84 11.47 -12.75
N LYS A 13 -28.80 10.61 -13.12
CA LYS A 13 -30.03 11.07 -13.76
C LYS A 13 -30.74 12.06 -12.82
N PRO A 14 -31.38 13.11 -13.34
CA PRO A 14 -32.27 13.94 -12.54
C PRO A 14 -33.32 13.09 -11.82
N GLY A 15 -33.68 13.49 -10.61
CA GLY A 15 -34.65 12.81 -9.75
C GLY A 15 -34.11 11.61 -8.96
N LEU A 16 -32.79 11.49 -8.79
CA LEU A 16 -32.20 10.44 -7.93
C LEU A 16 -32.23 10.82 -6.44
N LEU A 17 -32.39 9.81 -5.58
CA LEU A 17 -32.15 9.94 -4.15
C LEU A 17 -30.68 9.71 -3.81
N TYR A 18 -30.14 10.55 -2.93
CA TYR A 18 -28.76 10.45 -2.44
C TYR A 18 -28.78 9.83 -1.05
N ALA A 19 -28.14 8.67 -0.90
CA ALA A 19 -28.14 7.91 0.34
C ALA A 19 -26.71 7.81 0.88
N GLY A 20 -26.39 8.59 1.91
CA GLY A 20 -25.10 8.55 2.59
C GLY A 20 -25.14 7.57 3.75
N VAL A 21 -24.21 6.62 3.75
CA VAL A 21 -24.09 5.57 4.76
C VAL A 21 -22.81 5.78 5.54
N ASP A 22 -22.95 5.95 6.85
CA ASP A 22 -21.85 5.78 7.78
C ASP A 22 -21.78 4.33 8.25
N LEU A 23 -20.57 3.78 8.25
CA LEU A 23 -20.31 2.36 8.48
C LEU A 23 -19.59 2.19 9.83
N ALA A 24 -20.32 1.72 10.84
CA ALA A 24 -19.79 1.43 12.17
C ALA A 24 -19.67 -0.07 12.44
N LEU A 25 -19.20 -0.46 13.63
CA LEU A 25 -18.97 -1.85 13.99
C LEU A 25 -20.28 -2.63 14.21
N ASP A 26 -21.21 -2.02 14.95
CA ASP A 26 -22.44 -2.69 15.40
C ASP A 26 -23.58 -2.53 14.38
N SER A 27 -23.71 -1.33 13.81
CA SER A 27 -24.76 -0.99 12.86
C SER A 27 -24.34 0.11 11.89
N ASN A 28 -25.07 0.22 10.79
CA ASN A 28 -24.87 1.27 9.79
C ASN A 28 -25.97 2.29 9.93
N VAL A 29 -25.61 3.57 9.81
CA VAL A 29 -26.58 4.67 9.79
C VAL A 29 -26.65 5.22 8.38
N ILE A 30 -27.85 5.31 7.83
CA ILE A 30 -28.09 5.90 6.51
C ILE A 30 -28.97 7.14 6.61
N LYS A 31 -28.61 8.17 5.84
CA LYS A 31 -29.40 9.38 5.64
C LYS A 31 -29.70 9.57 4.16
N VAL A 32 -30.97 9.78 3.83
CA VAL A 32 -31.42 9.95 2.44
C VAL A 32 -31.89 11.37 2.21
N LYS A 33 -31.34 12.03 1.20
CA LYS A 33 -31.71 13.39 0.78
C LYS A 33 -32.13 13.42 -0.69
N ASP A 34 -32.97 14.38 -1.05
CA ASP A 34 -33.25 14.72 -2.45
C ASP A 34 -32.19 15.67 -3.03
N GLU A 35 -32.35 16.06 -4.30
CA GLU A 35 -31.46 17.00 -4.99
C GLU A 35 -31.39 18.39 -4.33
N ARG A 36 -32.46 18.78 -3.61
CA ARG A 36 -32.58 20.06 -2.90
C ARG A 36 -32.01 19.99 -1.49
N ALA A 37 -31.30 18.92 -1.15
CA ALA A 37 -30.73 18.63 0.18
C ALA A 37 -31.79 18.45 1.28
N LYS A 38 -33.06 18.24 0.95
CA LYS A 38 -34.10 17.95 1.93
C LYS A 38 -33.90 16.54 2.45
N LEU A 39 -33.76 16.39 3.77
CA LEU A 39 -33.74 15.08 4.42
C LEU A 39 -35.12 14.42 4.28
N LEU A 40 -35.13 13.23 3.68
CA LEU A 40 -36.36 12.46 3.47
C LEU A 40 -36.55 11.41 4.55
N ALA A 41 -35.48 10.70 4.92
CA ALA A 41 -35.56 9.61 5.88
C ALA A 41 -34.19 9.23 6.45
N SER A 42 -34.22 8.44 7.53
CA SER A 42 -33.07 7.83 8.19
C SER A 42 -33.40 6.39 8.55
N LEU A 43 -32.40 5.51 8.51
CA LEU A 43 -32.52 4.12 8.96
C LEU A 43 -31.22 3.68 9.61
N GLU A 44 -31.32 2.73 10.53
CA GLU A 44 -30.20 1.97 11.06
C GLU A 44 -30.34 0.51 10.65
N PHE A 45 -29.25 -0.14 10.21
CA PHE A 45 -29.30 -1.54 9.79
C PHE A 45 -27.99 -2.30 10.06
N PRO A 46 -28.04 -3.58 10.47
CA PRO A 46 -26.86 -4.37 10.78
C PRO A 46 -26.19 -4.95 9.53
N HIS A 47 -24.96 -5.46 9.68
CA HIS A 47 -24.18 -6.14 8.63
C HIS A 47 -24.63 -7.58 8.34
N THR A 48 -25.93 -7.84 8.34
CA THR A 48 -26.49 -9.17 8.08
C THR A 48 -27.24 -9.21 6.76
N ARG A 49 -27.47 -10.41 6.23
CA ARG A 49 -28.34 -10.63 5.06
C ARG A 49 -29.71 -9.96 5.28
N ALA A 50 -30.35 -10.22 6.42
CA ALA A 50 -31.63 -9.62 6.76
C ALA A 50 -31.56 -8.09 6.86
N GLY A 51 -30.47 -7.54 7.41
CA GLY A 51 -30.23 -6.09 7.49
C GLY A 51 -30.13 -5.44 6.11
N TYR A 52 -29.32 -6.01 5.21
CA TYR A 52 -29.19 -5.50 3.84
C TYR A 52 -30.47 -5.65 3.02
N ASP A 53 -31.23 -6.74 3.23
CA ASP A 53 -32.51 -6.94 2.57
C ASP A 53 -33.56 -5.94 3.08
N HIS A 54 -33.57 -5.63 4.38
CA HIS A 54 -34.41 -4.59 4.97
C HIS A 54 -34.05 -3.20 4.43
N PHE A 55 -32.76 -2.84 4.45
CA PHE A 55 -32.26 -1.61 3.86
C PHE A 55 -32.71 -1.44 2.40
N HIS A 56 -32.57 -2.49 1.57
CA HIS A 56 -32.97 -2.42 0.18
C HIS A 56 -34.49 -2.24 0.01
N ARG A 57 -35.32 -3.01 0.73
CA ARG A 57 -36.78 -2.84 0.71
C ARG A 57 -37.20 -1.42 1.13
N TRP A 58 -36.56 -0.90 2.17
CA TRP A 58 -36.79 0.45 2.66
C TRP A 58 -36.42 1.52 1.62
N MET A 59 -35.28 1.37 0.93
CA MET A 59 -34.89 2.28 -0.16
C MET A 59 -35.87 2.23 -1.34
N GLN A 60 -36.34 1.05 -1.74
CA GLN A 60 -37.32 0.93 -2.84
C GLN A 60 -38.65 1.62 -2.48
N ALA A 61 -39.14 1.42 -1.26
CA ALA A 61 -40.34 2.10 -0.78
C ALA A 61 -40.18 3.64 -0.78
N LEU A 62 -38.98 4.16 -0.45
CA LEU A 62 -38.70 5.59 -0.54
C LEU A 62 -38.66 6.09 -1.99
N VAL A 63 -38.05 5.33 -2.91
CA VAL A 63 -38.02 5.67 -4.34
C VAL A 63 -39.44 5.78 -4.89
N GLU A 64 -40.31 4.83 -4.58
CA GLU A 64 -41.72 4.83 -4.99
C GLU A 64 -42.49 6.00 -4.37
N ARG A 65 -42.40 6.19 -3.04
CA ARG A 65 -43.09 7.26 -2.31
C ARG A 65 -42.74 8.65 -2.84
N HIS A 66 -41.48 8.86 -3.21
CA HIS A 66 -40.98 10.15 -3.70
C HIS A 66 -40.94 10.26 -5.22
N ARG A 67 -41.44 9.25 -5.95
CA ARG A 67 -41.41 9.17 -7.43
C ARG A 67 -40.02 9.44 -8.00
N ALA A 68 -38.99 8.96 -7.31
CA ALA A 68 -37.61 9.12 -7.72
C ALA A 68 -37.27 8.15 -8.87
N THR A 69 -36.27 8.49 -9.68
CA THR A 69 -35.80 7.62 -10.77
C THR A 69 -34.90 6.48 -10.28
N GLY A 70 -34.53 6.49 -9.00
CA GLY A 70 -33.68 5.51 -8.33
C GLY A 70 -32.92 6.14 -7.17
N PHE A 71 -31.83 5.49 -6.75
CA PHE A 71 -30.95 6.01 -5.72
C PHE A 71 -29.48 5.66 -5.98
N VAL A 72 -28.58 6.42 -5.35
CA VAL A 72 -27.14 6.13 -5.28
C VAL A 72 -26.68 6.12 -3.83
N VAL A 73 -25.79 5.18 -3.52
CA VAL A 73 -25.20 5.04 -2.18
C VAL A 73 -23.81 5.67 -2.13
N GLY A 74 -23.59 6.60 -1.23
CA GLY A 74 -22.27 7.11 -0.85
C GLY A 74 -21.86 6.50 0.48
N MET A 75 -20.62 6.04 0.60
CA MET A 75 -20.09 5.53 1.86
C MET A 75 -18.63 5.92 2.03
N GLU A 76 -18.19 6.09 3.27
CA GLU A 76 -16.78 6.22 3.59
C GLU A 76 -16.12 4.82 3.61
N PRO A 77 -14.97 4.60 2.95
CA PRO A 77 -14.28 3.32 2.99
C PRO A 77 -13.59 3.09 4.35
N THR A 78 -14.38 2.75 5.36
CA THR A 78 -13.92 2.43 6.71
C THR A 78 -13.88 0.91 6.89
N ASN A 79 -12.71 0.41 7.29
CA ASN A 79 -12.46 -1.01 7.56
C ASN A 79 -12.90 -1.95 6.39
N TYR A 80 -13.39 -3.16 6.67
CA TYR A 80 -13.91 -4.10 5.68
C TYR A 80 -15.41 -3.94 5.40
N PHE A 81 -16.15 -3.22 6.25
CA PHE A 81 -17.62 -3.10 6.14
C PHE A 81 -18.08 -2.53 4.80
N TRP A 82 -17.35 -1.55 4.26
CA TRP A 82 -17.69 -0.97 2.96
C TRP A 82 -17.62 -2.02 1.85
N THR A 83 -16.71 -3.00 1.94
CA THR A 83 -16.62 -4.08 0.95
C THR A 83 -17.81 -5.03 1.03
N LEU A 84 -18.35 -5.26 2.24
CA LEU A 84 -19.55 -6.09 2.42
C LEU A 84 -20.77 -5.42 1.80
N LEU A 85 -20.99 -4.14 2.11
CA LEU A 85 -22.10 -3.37 1.55
C LEU A 85 -21.94 -3.22 0.04
N ALA A 86 -20.76 -2.84 -0.46
CA ALA A 86 -20.49 -2.73 -1.89
C ALA A 86 -20.73 -4.04 -2.64
N THR A 87 -20.36 -5.19 -2.06
CA THR A 87 -20.62 -6.51 -2.67
C THR A 87 -22.13 -6.77 -2.81
N ASP A 88 -22.92 -6.44 -1.79
CA ASP A 88 -24.38 -6.59 -1.86
C ASP A 88 -25.01 -5.64 -2.88
N LEU A 89 -24.55 -4.38 -2.92
CA LEU A 89 -24.99 -3.38 -3.89
C LEU A 89 -24.67 -3.78 -5.33
N GLU A 90 -23.46 -4.28 -5.61
CA GLU A 90 -23.09 -4.77 -6.94
C GLU A 90 -23.94 -5.96 -7.38
N ARG A 91 -24.21 -6.91 -6.46
CA ARG A 91 -25.10 -8.05 -6.73
C ARG A 91 -26.52 -7.62 -7.09
N ARG A 92 -26.99 -6.51 -6.52
CA ARG A 92 -28.29 -5.90 -6.79
C ARG A 92 -28.26 -4.85 -7.90
N GLN A 93 -27.11 -4.65 -8.55
CA GLN A 93 -26.88 -3.65 -9.60
C GLN A 93 -27.16 -2.20 -9.15
N VAL A 94 -26.98 -1.91 -7.86
CA VAL A 94 -27.12 -0.57 -7.29
C VAL A 94 -25.80 0.19 -7.40
N GLY A 95 -25.88 1.43 -7.90
CA GLY A 95 -24.72 2.31 -7.99
C GLY A 95 -24.23 2.78 -6.62
N TYR A 96 -22.93 2.73 -6.39
CA TYR A 96 -22.30 3.28 -5.21
C TYR A 96 -21.02 4.05 -5.54
N VAL A 97 -20.62 4.93 -4.61
CA VAL A 97 -19.37 5.70 -4.70
C VAL A 97 -18.74 5.83 -3.31
N LEU A 98 -17.45 6.12 -3.29
CA LEU A 98 -16.71 6.30 -2.05
C LEU A 98 -16.47 7.78 -1.77
N VAL A 99 -16.79 8.23 -0.57
CA VAL A 99 -16.42 9.54 -0.08
C VAL A 99 -15.09 9.42 0.66
N ASN A 100 -14.14 10.32 0.36
CA ASN A 100 -12.81 10.23 0.95
C ASN A 100 -12.87 10.59 2.46
N PRO A 101 -12.36 9.76 3.37
CA PRO A 101 -12.28 10.05 4.81
C PRO A 101 -11.69 11.41 5.14
N TYR A 102 -10.65 11.80 4.39
CA TYR A 102 -10.02 13.12 4.55
C TYR A 102 -10.97 14.27 4.21
N THR A 103 -11.82 14.09 3.21
CA THR A 103 -12.83 15.07 2.80
C THR A 103 -13.93 15.19 3.83
N VAL A 104 -14.43 14.06 4.36
CA VAL A 104 -15.41 14.04 5.47
C VAL A 104 -14.85 14.80 6.66
N ARG A 105 -13.66 14.43 7.14
CA ARG A 105 -13.01 15.10 8.28
C ARG A 105 -12.82 16.61 8.06
N LYS A 106 -12.40 17.03 6.87
CA LYS A 106 -12.17 18.46 6.59
C LYS A 106 -13.45 19.28 6.50
N HIS A 107 -14.55 18.70 6.03
CA HIS A 107 -15.85 19.39 6.09
C HIS A 107 -16.37 19.42 7.54
N ARG A 108 -16.19 18.33 8.30
CA ARG A 108 -16.49 18.29 9.73
C ARG A 108 -15.83 19.42 10.51
N GLU A 109 -14.52 19.60 10.35
CA GLU A 109 -13.77 20.69 11.00
C GLU A 109 -14.26 22.09 10.60
N GLY A 110 -14.85 22.26 9.41
CA GLY A 110 -15.35 23.54 8.92
C GLY A 110 -16.79 23.84 9.34
N ASP A 111 -17.64 22.81 9.38
CA ASP A 111 -19.07 22.93 9.70
C ASP A 111 -19.33 22.80 11.21
N GLN A 112 -18.47 22.08 11.94
CA GLN A 112 -18.59 21.79 13.37
C GLN A 112 -17.37 22.34 14.10
N LEU A 113 -17.59 23.37 14.92
CA LEU A 113 -16.56 23.93 15.81
C LEU A 113 -16.48 23.17 17.15
N ASP A 114 -16.95 21.92 17.20
CA ASP A 114 -16.90 21.06 18.38
C ASP A 114 -16.34 19.65 18.05
N ARG A 115 -16.01 18.89 19.09
CA ARG A 115 -15.43 17.53 18.97
C ARG A 115 -16.47 16.40 19.08
N SER A 116 -17.77 16.72 19.06
CA SER A 116 -18.83 15.72 19.22
C SER A 116 -18.86 14.78 18.01
N ARG A 117 -18.85 13.47 18.29
CA ARG A 117 -18.98 12.42 17.29
C ARG A 117 -20.41 11.90 17.30
N ASP A 118 -21.07 11.98 16.15
CA ASP A 118 -22.46 11.58 15.98
C ASP A 118 -22.56 10.92 14.59
N ASP A 119 -22.76 9.60 14.57
CA ASP A 119 -22.79 8.78 13.35
C ASP A 119 -23.95 9.21 12.43
N ALA A 120 -25.03 9.77 12.99
CA ALA A 120 -26.12 10.34 12.19
C ALA A 120 -25.71 11.61 11.45
N ARG A 121 -24.79 12.41 12.02
CA ARG A 121 -24.22 13.59 11.34
C ARG A 121 -23.23 13.17 10.27
N ASP A 122 -22.40 12.17 10.54
CA ASP A 122 -21.43 11.65 9.58
C ASP A 122 -22.14 11.07 8.35
N ALA A 123 -23.20 10.28 8.54
CA ALA A 123 -24.06 9.81 7.45
C ALA A 123 -24.67 10.98 6.64
N SER A 124 -25.16 12.03 7.32
CA SER A 124 -25.72 13.22 6.66
C SER A 124 -24.68 13.99 5.83
N MET A 125 -23.45 14.10 6.34
CA MET A 125 -22.33 14.74 5.65
C MET A 125 -21.88 13.95 4.43
N ILE A 126 -21.81 12.62 4.55
CA ILE A 126 -21.55 11.73 3.42
C ILE A 126 -22.62 11.94 2.33
N THR A 127 -23.89 12.09 2.71
CA THR A 127 -24.98 12.39 1.76
C THR A 127 -24.77 13.73 1.05
N ASP A 128 -24.36 14.78 1.76
CA ASP A 128 -24.12 16.09 1.15
C ASP A 128 -22.92 16.07 0.20
N LEU A 129 -21.81 15.46 0.62
CA LEU A 129 -20.61 15.30 -0.22
C LEU A 129 -20.90 14.47 -1.47
N LEU A 130 -21.74 13.44 -1.35
CA LEU A 130 -22.23 12.64 -2.46
C LEU A 130 -23.01 13.51 -3.46
N ARG A 131 -24.00 14.27 -2.98
CA ARG A 131 -24.85 15.17 -3.77
C ARG A 131 -24.02 16.24 -4.49
N GLU A 132 -22.99 16.76 -3.83
CA GLU A 132 -22.08 17.78 -4.38
C GLU A 132 -21.04 17.22 -5.37
N GLY A 133 -21.00 15.91 -5.61
CA GLY A 133 -20.01 15.32 -6.51
C GLY A 133 -18.61 15.15 -5.91
N LYS A 134 -18.47 15.31 -4.59
CA LYS A 134 -17.21 15.19 -3.83
C LYS A 134 -16.89 13.73 -3.45
N TYR A 135 -17.02 12.83 -4.41
CA TYR A 135 -16.74 11.40 -4.25
C TYR A 135 -15.67 10.89 -5.23
N THR A 136 -15.21 9.67 -5.01
CA THR A 136 -14.34 8.91 -5.91
C THR A 136 -15.06 7.66 -6.39
N GLU A 137 -14.94 7.40 -7.69
CA GLU A 137 -15.44 6.16 -8.27
C GLU A 137 -14.43 5.06 -7.98
N THR A 138 -14.84 4.09 -7.19
CA THR A 138 -14.09 2.87 -6.93
C THR A 138 -15.04 1.71 -7.13
N ARG A 139 -14.55 0.67 -7.79
CA ARG A 139 -15.27 -0.61 -7.92
C ARG A 139 -14.48 -1.69 -7.22
N LEU A 140 -15.16 -2.68 -6.68
CA LEU A 140 -14.50 -3.85 -6.14
C LEU A 140 -13.67 -4.52 -7.23
N LEU A 141 -12.55 -5.12 -6.84
CA LEU A 141 -11.81 -6.00 -7.73
C LEU A 141 -12.52 -7.36 -7.70
N HIS A 142 -12.47 -8.07 -8.83
CA HIS A 142 -13.06 -9.41 -8.95
C HIS A 142 -12.04 -10.39 -9.50
N GLY A 143 -12.30 -11.68 -9.29
CA GLY A 143 -11.49 -12.78 -9.83
C GLY A 143 -10.01 -12.65 -9.48
N GLY A 144 -9.15 -12.91 -10.47
CA GLY A 144 -7.70 -12.90 -10.30
C GLY A 144 -7.14 -11.58 -9.77
N TYR A 145 -7.70 -10.43 -10.16
CA TYR A 145 -7.24 -9.13 -9.65
C TYR A 145 -7.53 -8.94 -8.16
N ALA A 146 -8.66 -9.45 -7.67
CA ALA A 146 -8.99 -9.42 -6.25
C ALA A 146 -8.00 -10.28 -5.45
N ASN A 147 -7.75 -11.50 -5.92
CA ASN A 147 -6.81 -12.42 -5.29
C ASN A 147 -5.39 -11.82 -5.25
N LEU A 148 -4.91 -11.30 -6.38
CA LEU A 148 -3.62 -10.65 -6.48
C LEU A 148 -3.50 -9.48 -5.49
N ARG A 149 -4.55 -8.65 -5.37
CA ARG A 149 -4.59 -7.55 -4.40
C ARG A 149 -4.48 -8.03 -2.95
N GLN A 150 -5.17 -9.11 -2.60
CA GLN A 150 -5.14 -9.66 -1.25
C GLN A 150 -3.76 -10.24 -0.92
N TYR A 151 -3.17 -11.02 -1.84
CA TYR A 151 -1.81 -11.55 -1.65
C TYR A 151 -0.77 -10.43 -1.53
N ALA A 152 -0.82 -9.41 -2.39
CA ALA A 152 0.08 -8.25 -2.29
C ALA A 152 -0.10 -7.49 -0.97
N THR A 153 -1.34 -7.35 -0.49
CA THR A 153 -1.63 -6.71 0.80
C THR A 153 -1.04 -7.51 1.96
N LEU A 154 -1.15 -8.83 1.91
CA LEU A 154 -0.57 -9.73 2.92
C LEU A 154 0.96 -9.73 2.87
N HIS A 155 1.56 -9.84 1.68
CA HIS A 155 3.01 -9.73 1.48
C HIS A 155 3.57 -8.45 2.10
N TYR A 156 2.94 -7.30 1.82
CA TYR A 156 3.33 -6.03 2.44
C TYR A 156 3.23 -5.97 3.97
N ARG A 157 2.24 -6.66 4.55
CA ARG A 157 2.11 -6.74 6.01
C ARG A 157 3.25 -7.55 6.59
N LEU A 158 3.50 -8.73 6.02
CA LEU A 158 4.59 -9.61 6.44
C LEU A 158 5.97 -8.95 6.29
N GLU A 159 6.23 -8.24 5.19
CA GLU A 159 7.50 -7.49 5.04
C GLU A 159 7.69 -6.44 6.15
N ARG A 160 6.62 -5.74 6.55
CA ARG A 160 6.66 -4.77 7.65
C ARG A 160 6.89 -5.46 9.00
N ASP A 161 6.22 -6.58 9.25
CA ASP A 161 6.39 -7.34 10.48
C ASP A 161 7.80 -7.93 10.56
N ILE A 162 8.34 -8.48 9.47
CA ILE A 162 9.74 -8.93 9.36
C ILE A 162 10.70 -7.77 9.66
N ALA A 163 10.48 -6.59 9.08
CA ALA A 163 11.33 -5.42 9.34
C ALA A 163 11.27 -4.97 10.81
N ARG A 164 10.09 -5.06 11.44
CA ARG A 164 9.91 -4.79 12.87
C ARG A 164 10.67 -5.80 13.72
N GLU A 165 10.51 -7.10 13.47
CA GLU A 165 11.22 -8.15 14.23
C GLU A 165 12.74 -8.02 14.08
N LYS A 166 13.25 -7.75 12.87
CA LYS A 166 14.69 -7.47 12.66
C LYS A 166 15.18 -6.28 13.47
N THR A 167 14.34 -5.26 13.65
CA THR A 167 14.68 -4.09 14.46
C THR A 167 14.72 -4.44 15.95
N LEU A 168 13.75 -5.23 16.44
CA LEU A 168 13.74 -5.72 17.82
C LEU A 168 14.97 -6.59 18.11
N VAL A 169 15.29 -7.55 17.22
CA VAL A 169 16.50 -8.38 17.29
C VAL A 169 17.75 -7.51 17.37
N ARG A 170 17.89 -6.50 16.49
CA ARG A 170 19.04 -5.59 16.51
C ARG A 170 19.14 -4.82 17.83
N ASN A 171 18.03 -4.32 18.35
CA ASN A 171 18.02 -3.50 19.57
C ASN A 171 18.34 -4.33 20.81
N ILE A 172 17.82 -5.56 20.92
CA ILE A 172 18.13 -6.46 22.05
C ILE A 172 19.57 -6.95 21.95
N ALA A 173 20.02 -7.39 20.77
CA ALA A 173 21.41 -7.78 20.55
C ALA A 173 22.37 -6.63 20.85
N GLY A 174 22.01 -5.40 20.50
CA GLY A 174 22.80 -4.21 20.81
C GLY A 174 22.90 -3.89 22.29
N GLN A 175 21.90 -4.24 23.12
CA GLN A 175 21.99 -4.12 24.58
C GLN A 175 22.92 -5.18 25.17
N LEU A 176 22.81 -6.41 24.69
CA LEU A 176 23.59 -7.56 25.16
C LEU A 176 25.06 -7.52 24.71
N PHE A 177 25.31 -7.01 23.50
CA PHE A 177 26.63 -6.95 22.88
C PHE A 177 26.69 -5.89 21.75
N PRO A 178 26.91 -4.61 22.08
CA PRO A 178 26.93 -3.49 21.12
C PRO A 178 27.89 -3.66 19.94
N GLU A 179 29.05 -4.28 20.19
CA GLU A 179 30.14 -4.42 19.23
C GLU A 179 29.84 -5.41 18.10
N LEU A 180 28.76 -6.21 18.21
CA LEU A 180 28.35 -7.18 17.17
C LEU A 180 28.14 -6.53 15.80
N SER A 181 27.65 -5.28 15.78
CA SER A 181 27.43 -4.52 14.55
C SER A 181 28.72 -4.25 13.75
N SER A 182 29.88 -4.25 14.42
CA SER A 182 31.20 -4.11 13.78
C SER A 182 31.72 -5.40 13.11
N VAL A 183 31.11 -6.54 13.43
CA VAL A 183 31.49 -7.88 12.93
C VAL A 183 30.46 -8.42 11.92
N PHE A 184 29.18 -8.24 12.22
CA PHE A 184 28.07 -8.65 11.37
C PHE A 184 27.32 -7.43 10.83
N LYS A 185 27.42 -7.21 9.52
CA LYS A 185 26.58 -6.24 8.81
C LYS A 185 25.09 -6.59 8.89
N ASP A 186 24.78 -7.88 8.88
CA ASP A 186 23.43 -8.41 9.06
C ASP A 186 23.39 -9.39 10.24
N LEU A 187 22.75 -8.97 11.33
CA LEU A 187 22.55 -9.78 12.54
C LEU A 187 21.54 -10.91 12.33
N CYS A 188 20.81 -10.91 11.22
CA CYS A 188 19.87 -11.97 10.86
C CYS A 188 20.46 -12.97 9.86
N CYS A 189 21.77 -12.90 9.56
CA CYS A 189 22.44 -13.93 8.77
C CYS A 189 22.60 -15.24 9.57
N ALA A 190 22.76 -16.37 8.88
CA ALA A 190 22.74 -17.69 9.51
C ALA A 190 23.72 -17.84 10.70
N SER A 191 24.97 -17.36 10.57
CA SER A 191 25.95 -17.44 11.65
C SER A 191 25.62 -16.51 12.82
N ALA A 192 25.11 -15.31 12.56
CA ALA A 192 24.70 -14.39 13.61
C ALA A 192 23.48 -14.92 14.37
N VAL A 193 22.49 -15.47 13.66
CA VAL A 193 21.31 -16.10 14.27
C VAL A 193 21.71 -17.28 15.16
N ALA A 194 22.63 -18.14 14.70
CA ALA A 194 23.11 -19.27 15.51
C ALA A 194 23.80 -18.80 16.82
N LEU A 195 24.63 -17.76 16.74
CA LEU A 195 25.21 -17.12 17.92
C LEU A 195 24.13 -16.54 18.84
N LEU A 196 23.26 -15.68 18.28
CA LEU A 196 22.28 -14.90 19.04
C LEU A 196 21.21 -15.76 19.72
N LYS A 197 20.93 -16.95 19.19
CA LYS A 197 19.92 -17.87 19.73
C LYS A 197 20.18 -18.27 21.18
N ASN A 198 21.45 -18.52 21.53
CA ASN A 198 21.86 -19.04 22.84
C ASN A 198 23.02 -18.28 23.50
N HIS A 199 23.84 -17.55 22.73
CA HIS A 199 25.08 -16.91 23.19
C HIS A 199 25.17 -15.46 22.69
N ALA A 200 24.18 -14.61 23.01
CA ALA A 200 24.18 -13.21 22.56
C ALA A 200 24.92 -12.25 23.51
N ALA A 201 24.97 -12.57 24.81
CA ALA A 201 25.53 -11.70 25.84
C ALA A 201 27.06 -11.75 25.88
N ALA A 202 27.71 -10.58 25.82
CA ALA A 202 29.17 -10.50 25.91
C ALA A 202 29.69 -11.04 27.25
N THR A 203 28.96 -10.81 28.35
CA THR A 203 29.29 -11.32 29.69
C THR A 203 29.43 -12.84 29.70
N ARG A 204 28.49 -13.56 29.08
CA ARG A 204 28.55 -15.03 28.97
C ARG A 204 29.63 -15.51 28.01
N ILE A 205 29.84 -14.80 26.91
CA ILE A 205 30.89 -15.18 25.93
C ILE A 205 32.27 -15.03 26.55
N LYS A 206 32.49 -14.01 27.39
CA LYS A 206 33.76 -13.79 28.10
C LYS A 206 34.15 -14.97 28.99
N ASP A 207 33.17 -15.67 29.56
CA ASP A 207 33.39 -16.80 30.46
C ASP A 207 33.59 -18.14 29.71
N MET A 208 33.40 -18.17 28.38
CA MET A 208 33.63 -19.35 27.54
C MET A 208 35.02 -19.33 26.94
N THR A 209 35.57 -20.51 26.62
CA THR A 209 36.76 -20.57 25.75
C THR A 209 36.39 -20.26 24.30
N GLU A 210 37.37 -19.84 23.48
CA GLU A 210 37.15 -19.60 22.05
C GLU A 210 36.63 -20.87 21.35
N GLU A 211 37.20 -22.03 21.70
CA GLU A 211 36.84 -23.33 21.13
C GLU A 211 35.41 -23.72 21.49
N ASP A 212 35.00 -23.54 22.75
CA ASP A 212 33.64 -23.82 23.22
C ASP A 212 32.62 -22.93 22.54
N LEU A 213 32.91 -21.62 22.36
CA LEU A 213 32.03 -20.72 21.63
C LEU A 213 31.84 -21.19 20.18
N ILE A 214 32.93 -21.54 19.51
CA ILE A 214 32.88 -22.01 18.11
C ILE A 214 32.09 -23.32 18.03
N ALA A 215 32.31 -24.26 18.95
CA ALA A 215 31.60 -25.54 19.02
C ALA A 215 30.09 -25.34 19.27
N ALA A 216 29.73 -24.48 20.22
CA ALA A 216 28.34 -24.19 20.55
C ALA A 216 27.58 -23.56 19.36
N VAL A 217 28.15 -22.54 18.73
CA VAL A 217 27.53 -21.90 17.56
C VAL A 217 27.46 -22.87 16.37
N ARG A 218 28.43 -23.78 16.23
CA ARG A 218 28.41 -24.81 15.18
C ARG A 218 27.27 -25.81 15.39
N ALA A 219 27.00 -26.21 16.63
CA ALA A 219 25.91 -27.14 16.94
C ALA A 219 24.52 -26.58 16.53
N ASP A 220 24.32 -25.27 16.69
CA ASP A 220 23.09 -24.58 16.27
C ASP A 220 23.01 -24.28 14.77
N LEU A 221 24.11 -24.46 14.03
CA LEU A 221 24.20 -24.15 12.60
C LEU A 221 24.07 -25.44 11.77
N ALA A 222 22.83 -25.80 11.39
CA ALA A 222 22.51 -27.01 10.61
C ALA A 222 23.21 -27.06 9.23
N GLY A 223 24.47 -27.48 9.20
CA GLY A 223 25.26 -27.75 7.97
C GLY A 223 25.69 -26.52 7.15
N LYS A 224 25.49 -25.29 7.63
CA LYS A 224 25.91 -24.08 6.90
C LYS A 224 27.36 -23.71 7.21
N ARG A 225 28.01 -22.97 6.31
CA ARG A 225 29.38 -22.46 6.53
C ARG A 225 29.42 -21.52 7.72
N LEU A 226 30.25 -21.85 8.71
CA LEU A 226 30.49 -21.03 9.89
C LEU A 226 31.58 -20.00 9.62
N ALA A 227 31.32 -18.73 9.93
CA ALA A 227 32.32 -17.67 9.85
C ALA A 227 33.24 -17.67 11.08
N VAL A 228 34.13 -18.66 11.18
CA VAL A 228 35.02 -18.87 12.35
C VAL A 228 35.82 -17.62 12.70
N SER A 229 36.43 -16.94 11.71
CA SER A 229 37.20 -15.71 11.94
C SER A 229 36.39 -14.59 12.61
N LYS A 230 35.08 -14.52 12.34
CA LYS A 230 34.18 -13.56 12.99
C LYS A 230 33.91 -13.94 14.44
N LEU A 231 33.72 -15.23 14.73
CA LEU A 231 33.51 -15.71 16.11
C LEU A 231 34.74 -15.46 16.99
N ARG A 232 35.96 -15.67 16.47
CA ARG A 232 37.20 -15.32 17.18
C ARG A 232 37.25 -13.85 17.54
N ARG A 233 36.90 -12.99 16.57
CA ARG A 233 36.83 -11.54 16.80
C ARG A 233 35.77 -11.18 17.85
N ILE A 234 34.63 -11.86 17.86
CA ILE A 234 33.56 -11.66 18.87
C ILE A 234 34.05 -12.07 20.25
N HIS A 235 34.70 -13.22 20.39
CA HIS A 235 35.28 -13.68 21.66
C HIS A 235 36.28 -12.66 22.21
N LYS A 236 37.19 -12.15 21.37
CA LYS A 236 38.12 -11.08 21.75
C LYS A 236 37.41 -9.79 22.19
N LEU A 237 36.36 -9.38 21.47
CA LEU A 237 35.59 -8.17 21.80
C LEU A 237 34.76 -8.32 23.08
N ALA A 238 34.35 -9.54 23.42
CA ALA A 238 33.53 -9.80 24.61
C ALA A 238 34.27 -9.45 25.90
N ALA A 239 35.60 -9.59 25.92
CA ALA A 239 36.43 -9.29 27.09
C ALA A 239 36.35 -7.81 27.54
N THR A 240 36.12 -6.89 26.60
CA THR A 240 36.07 -5.43 26.85
C THR A 240 34.71 -4.82 26.54
N SER A 241 33.67 -5.64 26.34
CA SER A 241 32.36 -5.16 25.91
C SER A 241 31.66 -4.40 27.04
N VAL A 242 30.89 -3.38 26.65
CA VAL A 242 30.04 -2.58 27.55
C VAL A 242 28.59 -3.06 27.58
N GLY A 243 28.31 -4.28 27.12
CA GLY A 243 26.98 -4.89 27.16
C GLY A 243 26.42 -4.97 28.58
N VAL A 244 25.08 -4.95 28.69
CA VAL A 244 24.40 -4.99 29.99
C VAL A 244 24.72 -6.27 30.75
N GLN A 245 24.87 -6.16 32.07
CA GLN A 245 25.15 -7.27 32.97
C GLN A 245 23.88 -7.81 33.64
N ASP A 246 22.95 -6.92 33.96
CA ASP A 246 21.65 -7.26 34.56
C ASP A 246 20.60 -7.62 33.50
N GLY A 247 19.68 -8.51 33.85
CA GLY A 247 18.57 -8.91 32.98
C GLY A 247 18.97 -9.71 31.74
N VAL A 248 20.21 -10.19 31.68
CA VAL A 248 20.76 -10.95 30.53
C VAL A 248 19.89 -12.16 30.18
N GLU A 249 19.37 -12.89 31.16
CA GLU A 249 18.50 -14.05 30.94
C GLU A 249 17.20 -13.68 30.25
N ALA A 250 16.54 -12.62 30.71
CA ALA A 250 15.30 -12.13 30.13
C ALA A 250 15.52 -11.62 28.71
N LEU A 251 16.58 -10.86 28.47
CA LEU A 251 16.94 -10.36 27.13
C LEU A 251 17.33 -11.50 26.18
N GLN A 252 18.06 -12.51 26.66
CA GLN A 252 18.42 -13.70 25.87
C GLN A 252 17.18 -14.53 25.51
N LEU A 253 16.22 -14.67 26.42
CA LEU A 253 14.93 -15.31 26.14
C LEU A 253 14.14 -14.52 25.09
N ALA A 254 13.98 -13.20 25.28
CA ALA A 254 13.27 -12.34 24.34
C ALA A 254 13.89 -12.42 22.93
N LEU A 255 15.22 -12.36 22.84
CA LEU A 255 15.94 -12.47 21.58
C LEU A 255 15.65 -13.79 20.87
N ARG A 256 15.64 -14.92 21.60
CA ARG A 256 15.30 -16.23 21.04
C ARG A 256 13.89 -16.26 20.46
N LEU A 257 12.90 -15.76 21.19
CA LEU A 257 11.50 -15.70 20.75
C LEU A 257 11.32 -14.81 19.51
N HIS A 258 12.01 -13.67 19.45
CA HIS A 258 12.00 -12.81 18.26
C HIS A 258 12.67 -13.46 17.04
N LEU A 259 13.75 -14.22 17.23
CA LEU A 259 14.39 -14.98 16.15
C LEU A 259 13.48 -16.09 15.61
N GLU A 260 12.76 -16.80 16.49
CA GLU A 260 11.76 -17.81 16.12
C GLU A 260 10.58 -17.20 15.36
N THR A 261 10.06 -16.07 15.85
CA THR A 261 9.01 -15.30 15.19
C THR A 261 9.46 -14.83 13.81
N LEU A 262 10.67 -14.27 13.70
CA LEU A 262 11.25 -13.82 12.43
C LEU A 262 11.35 -14.97 11.43
N ARG A 263 11.79 -16.16 11.85
CA ARG A 263 11.88 -17.35 10.99
C ARG A 263 10.50 -17.79 10.49
N THR A 264 9.49 -17.77 11.37
CA THR A 264 8.10 -18.09 11.01
C THR A 264 7.57 -17.11 9.98
N LEU A 265 7.74 -15.79 10.21
CA LEU A 265 7.29 -14.75 9.29
C LEU A 265 7.98 -14.85 7.92
N GLN A 266 9.29 -15.14 7.88
CA GLN A 266 10.01 -15.34 6.63
C GLN A 266 9.51 -16.56 5.84
N THR A 267 9.12 -17.63 6.53
CA THR A 267 8.54 -18.81 5.90
C THR A 267 7.15 -18.50 5.34
N GLN A 268 6.32 -17.78 6.10
CA GLN A 268 5.00 -17.33 5.64
C GLN A 268 5.09 -16.37 4.45
N GLU A 269 6.06 -15.45 4.46
CA GLU A 269 6.32 -14.52 3.35
C GLU A 269 6.62 -15.29 2.06
N LEU A 270 7.43 -16.35 2.14
CA LEU A 270 7.74 -17.19 0.99
C LEU A 270 6.48 -17.84 0.39
N VAL A 271 5.60 -18.38 1.24
CA VAL A 271 4.33 -19.00 0.80
C VAL A 271 3.44 -17.96 0.11
N VAL A 272 3.27 -16.79 0.72
CA VAL A 272 2.44 -15.72 0.16
C VAL A 272 3.02 -15.20 -1.15
N ARG A 273 4.34 -15.03 -1.22
CA ARG A 273 5.04 -14.61 -2.44
C ARG A 273 4.83 -15.60 -3.58
N GLN A 274 4.90 -16.91 -3.33
CA GLN A 274 4.61 -17.93 -4.34
C GLN A 274 3.15 -17.88 -4.81
N ALA A 275 2.19 -17.79 -3.89
CA ALA A 275 0.77 -17.67 -4.22
C ALA A 275 0.48 -16.39 -5.05
N MET A 276 1.13 -15.28 -4.69
CA MET A 276 1.03 -14.02 -5.42
C MET A 276 1.57 -14.11 -6.85
N LEU A 277 2.75 -14.72 -7.03
CA LEU A 277 3.34 -14.90 -8.36
C LEU A 277 2.49 -15.82 -9.23
N LYS A 278 1.97 -16.92 -8.68
CA LYS A 278 1.04 -17.80 -9.39
C LYS A 278 -0.25 -17.08 -9.80
N ALA A 279 -0.81 -16.26 -8.92
CA ALA A 279 -2.00 -15.45 -9.23
C ALA A 279 -1.71 -14.38 -10.29
N PHE A 280 -0.50 -13.82 -10.28
CA PHE A 280 -0.04 -12.89 -11.29
C PHE A 280 0.10 -13.56 -12.65
N GLU A 281 0.82 -14.69 -12.74
CA GLU A 281 1.05 -15.45 -13.98
C GLU A 281 -0.25 -15.94 -14.63
N ALA A 282 -1.32 -16.14 -13.85
CA ALA A 282 -2.64 -16.49 -14.36
C ALA A 282 -3.38 -15.31 -15.05
N LEU A 283 -2.89 -14.08 -14.93
CA LEU A 283 -3.48 -12.89 -15.55
C LEU A 283 -2.83 -12.60 -16.92
N PRO A 284 -3.60 -12.15 -17.92
CA PRO A 284 -3.08 -11.91 -19.26
C PRO A 284 -1.99 -10.81 -19.29
N GLU A 285 -2.04 -9.85 -18.38
CA GLU A 285 -1.06 -8.76 -18.29
C GLU A 285 0.34 -9.22 -17.89
N ALA A 286 0.48 -10.40 -17.26
CA ALA A 286 1.76 -10.84 -16.72
C ALA A 286 2.85 -10.92 -17.79
N ARG A 287 2.51 -11.53 -18.94
CA ARG A 287 3.39 -11.62 -20.11
C ARG A 287 3.92 -10.24 -20.52
N TYR A 288 3.01 -9.29 -20.71
CA TYR A 288 3.37 -7.97 -21.22
C TYR A 288 4.22 -7.18 -20.21
N LEU A 289 3.91 -7.29 -18.92
CA LEU A 289 4.73 -6.64 -17.88
C LEU A 289 6.11 -7.29 -17.74
N GLN A 290 6.21 -8.62 -17.87
CA GLN A 290 7.48 -9.36 -17.82
C GLN A 290 8.36 -9.16 -19.06
N SER A 291 7.78 -8.75 -20.20
CA SER A 291 8.55 -8.44 -21.41
C SER A 291 9.49 -7.24 -21.24
N LEU A 292 9.25 -6.39 -20.24
CA LEU A 292 10.19 -5.35 -19.82
C LEU A 292 11.27 -5.96 -18.93
N SER A 293 12.43 -6.28 -19.50
CA SER A 293 13.53 -7.03 -18.85
C SER A 293 13.99 -6.49 -17.48
N GLY A 294 13.85 -5.19 -17.22
CA GLY A 294 14.15 -4.58 -15.93
C GLY A 294 13.06 -4.67 -14.86
N LEU A 295 11.90 -5.25 -15.19
CA LEU A 295 10.75 -5.44 -14.30
C LEU A 295 10.61 -6.91 -13.90
N GLY A 296 11.17 -7.27 -12.74
CA GLY A 296 11.03 -8.64 -12.21
C GLY A 296 9.57 -9.00 -11.91
N SER A 297 9.23 -10.30 -11.93
CA SER A 297 7.85 -10.78 -11.78
C SER A 297 7.19 -10.34 -10.47
N LEU A 298 7.96 -10.27 -9.38
CA LEU A 298 7.48 -9.72 -8.12
C LEU A 298 7.08 -8.25 -8.28
N THR A 299 7.93 -7.42 -8.88
CA THR A 299 7.63 -6.00 -9.12
C THR A 299 6.42 -5.83 -10.02
N GLY A 300 6.32 -6.62 -11.10
CA GLY A 300 5.16 -6.64 -12.00
C GLY A 300 3.86 -7.00 -11.27
N ALA A 301 3.88 -8.07 -10.47
CA ALA A 301 2.76 -8.51 -9.64
C ALA A 301 2.31 -7.41 -8.66
N MET A 302 3.25 -6.75 -8.00
CA MET A 302 2.97 -5.68 -7.05
C MET A 302 2.40 -4.42 -7.72
N ILE A 303 2.89 -4.06 -8.91
CA ILE A 303 2.33 -2.96 -9.71
C ILE A 303 0.90 -3.29 -10.16
N LEU A 304 0.69 -4.47 -10.75
CA LEU A 304 -0.63 -4.89 -11.23
C LEU A 304 -1.61 -5.05 -10.07
N ALA A 305 -1.16 -5.54 -8.92
CA ALA A 305 -1.95 -5.57 -7.69
C ALA A 305 -2.46 -4.17 -7.38
N GLU A 306 -1.61 -3.15 -7.36
CA GLU A 306 -2.00 -1.76 -7.07
C GLU A 306 -2.87 -1.13 -8.17
N ILE A 307 -2.63 -1.43 -9.46
CA ILE A 307 -3.45 -0.89 -10.55
C ILE A 307 -4.84 -1.55 -10.56
N GLY A 308 -4.91 -2.85 -10.32
CA GLY A 308 -6.08 -3.68 -10.58
C GLY A 308 -6.28 -3.92 -12.08
N ASP A 309 -7.52 -4.20 -12.46
CA ASP A 309 -7.92 -4.42 -13.86
C ASP A 309 -7.65 -3.18 -14.74
N PRO A 310 -6.75 -3.26 -15.74
CA PRO A 310 -6.39 -2.14 -16.59
C PRO A 310 -7.54 -1.63 -17.48
N SER A 311 -8.55 -2.47 -17.77
CA SER A 311 -9.69 -2.10 -18.62
C SER A 311 -10.53 -0.96 -18.01
N ARG A 312 -10.40 -0.73 -16.71
CA ARG A 312 -11.07 0.36 -15.97
C ARG A 312 -10.51 1.74 -16.28
N TYR A 313 -9.35 1.82 -16.92
CA TYR A 313 -8.68 3.07 -17.25
C TYR A 313 -8.80 3.37 -18.74
N LYS A 314 -9.25 4.59 -19.05
CA LYS A 314 -9.37 5.12 -20.41
C LYS A 314 -8.03 5.60 -20.96
N HIS A 315 -7.16 6.15 -20.10
CA HIS A 315 -5.87 6.73 -20.49
C HIS A 315 -4.82 6.53 -19.39
N GLY A 316 -3.54 6.36 -19.78
CA GLY A 316 -2.43 6.12 -18.85
C GLY A 316 -2.20 7.22 -17.81
N HIS A 317 -2.60 8.47 -18.08
CA HIS A 317 -2.57 9.56 -17.10
C HIS A 317 -3.43 9.29 -15.86
N GLN A 318 -4.45 8.43 -15.96
CA GLN A 318 -5.21 8.00 -14.78
C GLN A 318 -4.37 7.14 -13.83
N LEU A 319 -3.40 6.39 -14.35
CA LEU A 319 -2.44 5.64 -13.52
C LEU A 319 -1.43 6.57 -12.83
N ILE A 320 -0.99 7.63 -13.53
CA ILE A 320 -0.16 8.69 -12.93
C ILE A 320 -0.89 9.35 -11.76
N LYS A 321 -2.18 9.67 -11.95
CA LYS A 321 -3.04 10.21 -10.89
C LYS A 321 -3.23 9.22 -9.75
N LEU A 322 -3.42 7.93 -10.06
CA LEU A 322 -3.54 6.84 -9.08
C LEU A 322 -2.28 6.73 -8.21
N ALA A 323 -1.09 6.80 -8.81
CA ALA A 323 0.19 6.81 -8.10
C ALA A 323 0.45 8.15 -7.37
N GLY A 324 -0.22 9.23 -7.78
CA GLY A 324 -0.04 10.58 -7.27
C GLY A 324 1.32 11.18 -7.61
N THR A 325 1.92 10.76 -8.72
CA THR A 325 3.24 11.20 -9.24
C THR A 325 3.12 12.37 -10.22
N GLN A 326 1.89 12.83 -10.49
CA GLN A 326 1.66 14.05 -11.25
C GLN A 326 2.33 15.26 -10.55
N PRO A 327 3.11 16.07 -11.28
CA PRO A 327 3.59 17.35 -10.77
C PRO A 327 2.40 18.26 -10.47
N THR A 328 2.45 18.95 -9.34
CA THR A 328 1.39 19.89 -8.93
C THR A 328 1.99 21.28 -8.91
N PRO A 329 1.59 22.18 -9.83
CA PRO A 329 2.05 23.55 -9.80
C PRO A 329 1.56 24.24 -8.53
N ASP A 330 2.47 24.83 -7.76
CA ASP A 330 2.13 25.79 -6.71
C ASP A 330 2.18 27.20 -7.30
N ALA A 331 1.13 27.55 -8.04
CA ALA A 331 0.97 28.87 -8.64
C ALA A 331 -0.07 29.67 -7.86
N SER A 332 0.38 30.39 -6.83
CA SER A 332 -0.40 31.41 -6.13
C SER A 332 0.03 32.81 -6.58
N GLY A 333 -0.87 33.51 -7.30
CA GLY A 333 -0.68 34.91 -7.69
C GLY A 333 0.55 35.21 -8.56
N ARG A 334 1.13 36.41 -8.39
CA ARG A 334 2.23 36.96 -9.22
C ARG A 334 3.58 36.21 -9.11
N LYS A 335 3.73 35.26 -8.19
CA LYS A 335 4.98 34.49 -8.02
C LYS A 335 4.79 33.06 -8.52
N ARG A 336 5.32 32.76 -9.71
CA ARG A 336 5.60 31.38 -10.11
C ARG A 336 6.79 30.87 -9.30
N ARG A 337 6.57 30.22 -8.17
CA ARG A 337 7.64 29.45 -7.51
C ARG A 337 7.95 28.24 -8.40
N GLY A 338 9.21 28.12 -8.84
CA GLY A 338 9.66 27.13 -9.83
C GLY A 338 9.62 25.66 -9.38
N GLN A 339 9.14 25.36 -8.17
CA GLN A 339 9.07 23.98 -7.66
C GLN A 339 7.69 23.37 -7.92
N THR A 340 7.66 22.24 -8.62
CA THR A 340 6.46 21.47 -8.95
C THR A 340 6.53 20.11 -8.25
N PRO A 341 6.26 20.04 -6.93
CA PRO A 341 6.31 18.78 -6.20
C PRO A 341 5.25 17.79 -6.70
N PHE A 342 5.46 16.50 -6.45
CA PHE A 342 4.39 15.52 -6.64
C PHE A 342 3.20 15.84 -5.75
N SER A 343 2.00 15.55 -6.25
CA SER A 343 0.77 15.67 -5.46
C SER A 343 0.85 14.89 -4.14
N ARG A 344 1.48 13.72 -4.15
CA ARG A 344 1.51 12.78 -3.02
C ARG A 344 0.14 12.23 -2.59
N LYS A 345 -0.97 12.75 -3.12
CA LYS A 345 -2.36 12.32 -2.86
C LYS A 345 -2.83 11.11 -3.68
N GLY A 346 -1.96 10.11 -3.81
CA GLY A 346 -2.24 8.84 -4.49
C GLY A 346 -1.69 7.66 -3.69
N ARG A 347 -1.61 6.49 -4.31
CA ARG A 347 -1.16 5.25 -3.68
C ARG A 347 0.34 5.27 -3.42
N SER A 348 0.71 5.42 -2.14
CA SER A 348 2.11 5.45 -1.70
C SER A 348 2.87 4.20 -2.09
N ARG A 349 2.26 3.01 -1.93
CA ARG A 349 2.86 1.71 -2.30
C ARG A 349 3.24 1.65 -3.77
N LEU A 350 2.29 1.97 -4.68
CA LEU A 350 2.56 2.04 -6.11
C LEU A 350 3.73 2.99 -6.42
N ARG A 351 3.75 4.17 -5.78
CA ARG A 351 4.84 5.14 -5.90
C ARG A 351 6.19 4.56 -5.49
N THR A 352 6.26 3.85 -4.37
CA THR A 352 7.49 3.21 -3.86
C THR A 352 7.96 2.11 -4.79
N ILE A 353 7.06 1.25 -5.28
CA ILE A 353 7.41 0.19 -6.24
C ILE A 353 8.01 0.81 -7.51
N LEU A 354 7.35 1.83 -8.08
CA LEU A 354 7.79 2.52 -9.29
C LEU A 354 9.18 3.16 -9.12
N TYR A 355 9.47 3.72 -7.95
CA TYR A 355 10.79 4.29 -7.65
C TYR A 355 11.89 3.23 -7.76
N PHE A 356 11.72 2.08 -7.07
CA PHE A 356 12.70 1.00 -7.12
C PHE A 356 12.77 0.34 -8.50
N ALA A 357 11.64 0.20 -9.20
CA ALA A 357 11.60 -0.27 -10.58
C ALA A 357 12.43 0.62 -11.51
N CYS A 358 12.28 1.95 -11.41
CA CYS A 358 13.05 2.89 -12.22
C CYS A 358 14.55 2.83 -11.91
N LEU A 359 14.93 2.72 -10.63
CA LEU A 359 16.34 2.55 -10.25
C LEU A 359 16.97 1.32 -10.91
N ARG A 360 16.21 0.22 -11.02
CA ARG A 360 16.67 -0.97 -11.72
C ARG A 360 16.69 -0.79 -13.23
N LEU A 361 15.63 -0.25 -13.82
CA LEU A 361 15.50 -0.03 -15.26
C LEU A 361 16.63 0.82 -15.84
N ILE A 362 17.04 1.88 -15.14
CA ILE A 362 18.16 2.75 -15.57
C ILE A 362 19.48 1.97 -15.70
N GLN A 363 19.64 0.85 -15.00
CA GLN A 363 20.85 0.03 -15.04
C GLN A 363 20.83 -1.05 -16.11
N VAL A 364 19.67 -1.43 -16.63
CA VAL A 364 19.51 -2.65 -17.47
C VAL A 364 18.76 -2.42 -18.77
N ASP A 365 18.07 -1.30 -18.92
CA ASP A 365 17.35 -0.92 -20.13
C ASP A 365 17.93 0.37 -20.72
N ASP A 366 18.51 0.26 -21.91
CA ASP A 366 19.18 1.36 -22.59
C ASP A 366 18.25 2.54 -22.94
N ALA A 367 16.96 2.29 -23.15
CA ALA A 367 16.01 3.36 -23.44
C ALA A 367 15.73 4.20 -22.19
N PHE A 368 15.50 3.56 -21.05
CA PHE A 368 15.36 4.23 -19.75
C PHE A 368 16.65 4.91 -19.30
N ALA A 369 17.81 4.28 -19.51
CA ALA A 369 19.12 4.87 -19.21
C ALA A 369 19.37 6.15 -20.01
N ARG A 370 19.12 6.13 -21.32
CA ARG A 370 19.25 7.31 -22.19
C ARG A 370 18.25 8.41 -21.83
N LEU A 371 16.98 8.07 -21.52
CA LEU A 371 16.01 9.07 -21.04
C LEU A 371 16.48 9.72 -19.73
N TYR A 372 17.01 8.92 -18.80
CA TYR A 372 17.56 9.43 -17.54
C TYR A 372 18.72 10.42 -17.76
N GLN A 373 19.65 10.08 -18.66
CA GLN A 373 20.76 10.95 -19.02
C GLN A 373 20.27 12.23 -19.71
N HIS A 374 19.38 12.10 -20.71
CA HIS A 374 18.77 13.23 -21.41
C HIS A 374 18.13 14.24 -20.45
N TYR A 375 17.32 13.77 -19.50
CA TYR A 375 16.68 14.69 -18.54
C TYR A 375 17.66 15.40 -17.61
N GLN A 376 18.81 14.80 -17.32
CA GLN A 376 19.86 15.42 -16.49
C GLN A 376 20.77 16.35 -17.29
N GLN A 377 20.96 16.11 -18.58
CA GLN A 377 21.94 16.81 -19.42
C GLN A 377 21.32 17.80 -20.42
N ARG A 378 19.99 17.89 -20.51
CA ARG A 378 19.31 18.83 -21.43
C ARG A 378 19.70 20.28 -21.13
N ASP A 379 19.88 21.07 -22.19
CA ASP A 379 20.33 22.47 -22.11
C ASP A 379 19.36 23.36 -21.32
N LYS A 380 18.06 23.09 -21.46
CA LYS A 380 17.00 23.85 -20.79
C LYS A 380 16.45 23.10 -19.58
N ASN A 381 16.66 23.67 -18.40
CA ASN A 381 16.15 23.16 -17.11
C ASN A 381 16.60 21.71 -16.83
N PRO A 382 17.91 21.42 -16.74
CA PRO A 382 18.40 20.10 -16.39
C PRO A 382 17.79 19.64 -15.06
N LEU A 383 17.33 18.39 -15.01
CA LEU A 383 16.68 17.84 -13.83
C LEU A 383 17.69 17.24 -12.87
N THR A 384 17.46 17.42 -11.57
CA THR A 384 18.17 16.67 -10.54
C THR A 384 17.85 15.17 -10.63
N LYS A 385 18.69 14.32 -10.03
CA LYS A 385 18.48 12.85 -9.98
C LYS A 385 17.06 12.47 -9.58
N MET A 386 16.53 13.10 -8.52
CA MET A 386 15.18 12.80 -8.01
C MET A 386 14.06 13.29 -8.93
N GLN A 387 14.24 14.44 -9.58
CA GLN A 387 13.26 14.94 -10.55
C GLN A 387 13.22 14.06 -11.81
N ALA A 388 14.38 13.64 -12.32
CA ALA A 388 14.48 12.74 -13.46
C ALA A 388 13.82 11.38 -13.16
N LEU A 389 14.07 10.80 -11.98
CA LEU A 389 13.36 9.58 -11.53
C LEU A 389 11.85 9.78 -11.49
N GLY A 390 11.39 10.95 -11.06
CA GLY A 390 9.97 11.31 -11.10
C GLY A 390 9.33 11.26 -12.46
N VAL A 391 10.02 11.83 -13.46
CA VAL A 391 9.56 11.79 -14.85
C VAL A 391 9.56 10.36 -15.37
N LEU A 392 10.59 9.58 -15.05
CA LEU A 392 10.67 8.17 -15.46
C LEU A 392 9.59 7.30 -14.82
N MET A 393 9.20 7.56 -13.56
CA MET A 393 8.06 6.86 -12.94
C MET A 393 6.75 7.12 -13.71
N ASN A 394 6.53 8.35 -14.16
CA ASN A 394 5.39 8.69 -15.01
C ASN A 394 5.49 8.01 -16.38
N LYS A 395 6.68 8.01 -16.99
CA LYS A 395 6.93 7.34 -18.27
C LYS A 395 6.70 5.84 -18.18
N LEU A 396 7.20 5.20 -17.12
CA LEU A 396 6.98 3.79 -16.84
C LEU A 396 5.49 3.49 -16.77
N LEU A 397 4.69 4.25 -16.02
CA LEU A 397 3.24 4.05 -15.97
C LEU A 397 2.55 4.16 -17.33
N LEU A 398 2.99 5.08 -18.20
CA LEU A 398 2.46 5.20 -19.56
C LEU A 398 2.85 4.01 -20.43
N VAL A 399 4.11 3.54 -20.32
CA VAL A 399 4.58 2.33 -21.01
C VAL A 399 3.76 1.12 -20.55
N LEU A 400 3.68 0.85 -19.23
CA LEU A 400 2.93 -0.29 -18.70
C LEU A 400 1.44 -0.23 -19.11
N TRP A 401 0.83 0.96 -19.08
CA TRP A 401 -0.54 1.13 -19.57
C TRP A 401 -0.67 0.76 -21.05
N SER A 402 0.26 1.20 -21.90
CA SER A 402 0.27 0.89 -23.33
C SER A 402 0.40 -0.62 -23.58
N LEU A 403 1.34 -1.29 -22.88
CA LEU A 403 1.55 -2.73 -22.98
C LEU A 403 0.30 -3.52 -22.63
N MET A 404 -0.33 -3.20 -21.48
CA MET A 404 -1.56 -3.86 -21.03
C MET A 404 -2.74 -3.54 -21.94
N ARG A 405 -2.90 -2.29 -22.40
CA ARG A 405 -4.03 -1.85 -23.23
C ARG A 405 -4.00 -2.47 -24.62
N HIS A 406 -2.82 -2.60 -25.21
CA HIS A 406 -2.65 -3.12 -26.57
C HIS A 406 -2.30 -4.60 -26.60
N SER A 407 -2.09 -5.24 -25.44
CA SER A 407 -1.69 -6.64 -25.35
C SER A 407 -0.45 -6.92 -26.21
N LYS A 408 0.58 -6.08 -26.05
CA LYS A 408 1.83 -6.15 -26.80
C LYS A 408 3.02 -6.22 -25.87
N ASP A 409 4.01 -6.98 -26.31
CA ASP A 409 5.31 -7.05 -25.64
C ASP A 409 6.07 -5.72 -25.79
N TYR A 410 6.97 -5.47 -24.86
CA TYR A 410 7.74 -4.24 -24.78
C TYR A 410 8.72 -4.10 -25.93
N ASP A 411 8.73 -2.90 -26.53
CA ASP A 411 9.62 -2.51 -27.61
C ASP A 411 10.38 -1.23 -27.17
N PRO A 412 11.70 -1.35 -26.88
CA PRO A 412 12.52 -0.21 -26.46
C PRO A 412 12.51 0.97 -27.43
N ALA A 413 12.30 0.74 -28.73
CA ALA A 413 12.30 1.80 -29.74
C ALA A 413 11.11 2.77 -29.55
N ARG A 414 10.00 2.27 -29.01
CA ARG A 414 8.76 3.04 -28.80
C ARG A 414 8.74 3.85 -27.52
N VAL A 415 9.76 3.71 -26.67
CA VAL A 415 9.88 4.49 -25.45
C VAL A 415 10.06 5.98 -25.77
N TYR A 416 10.65 6.32 -26.92
CA TYR A 416 10.83 7.71 -27.35
C TYR A 416 9.60 8.33 -28.01
N SER A 417 8.65 7.53 -28.47
CA SER A 417 7.55 7.97 -29.35
C SER A 417 6.24 8.30 -28.62
N ALA A 418 6.28 8.75 -27.36
CA ALA A 418 5.07 9.11 -26.63
C ALA A 418 5.26 10.25 -25.61
#